data_AF-A0AA88J2W0-F1
#
_entry.id   AF-A0AA88J2W0-F1
#
_cell.length_a   1.000
_cell.length_b   1.000
_cell.length_c   1.000
_cell.angle_alpha   90.00
_cell.angle_beta   90.00
_cell.angle_gamma   90.00
#
_symmetry.space_group_name_H-M   'P 1'
#
loop_
_entity.id
_entity.type
_entity.pdbx_description
1 polymer ?
#
loop_
_entity_poly.entity_id
_entity_poly.type
_entity_poly.pdbx_seq_one_letter_code
_entity_poly.pdbx_strand_id
1 'polypeptide(L)'
;MSSLLSVILTQNKLTGENCNDWKRNLLIVLNFEKHSFVLTQPRPPTPTIDAPDGKFIALERWDNFNLSAMCYIWANMSDVLQKQHEEYETARQIMDNMEEMYGEQTIRAKTDAIKGLMNCKQKVKIPIKEQVMKIMAYLS
;
A
#
# COMPACT_ATOMS: atom_id res chain seq x y z
N MET A 1 -0.58 -8.47 24.12
CA MET A 1 -1.96 -8.34 23.61
C MET A 1 -1.90 -8.18 22.11
N SER A 2 -2.42 -9.14 21.33
CA SER A 2 -2.53 -8.99 19.87
C SER A 2 -3.69 -8.04 19.56
N SER A 3 -3.40 -6.85 19.03
CA SER A 3 -4.46 -5.96 18.53
C SER A 3 -5.08 -6.55 17.27
N LEU A 4 -6.37 -6.27 17.00
CA LEU A 4 -7.03 -6.72 15.76
C LEU A 4 -6.25 -6.27 14.50
N LEU A 5 -5.60 -5.11 14.58
CA LEU A 5 -4.76 -4.56 13.51
C LEU A 5 -3.51 -5.39 13.25
N SER A 6 -2.89 -5.96 14.30
CA SER A 6 -1.75 -6.87 14.14
C SER A 6 -2.10 -8.15 13.38
N VAL A 7 -3.36 -8.61 13.48
CA VAL A 7 -3.86 -9.77 12.72
C VAL A 7 -3.98 -9.41 11.24
N ILE A 8 -4.52 -8.23 10.92
CA ILE A 8 -4.64 -7.73 9.55
C ILE A 8 -3.25 -7.69 8.86
N LEU A 9 -2.23 -7.21 9.57
CA LEU A 9 -0.86 -7.12 9.05
C LEU A 9 -0.15 -8.48 8.95
N THR A 10 -0.40 -9.40 9.89
CA THR A 10 0.31 -10.69 9.87
C THR A 10 -0.28 -11.69 8.89
N GLN A 11 -1.60 -11.63 8.63
CA GLN A 11 -2.27 -12.53 7.70
C GLN A 11 -2.16 -12.10 6.23
N ASN A 12 -1.89 -10.83 5.97
CA ASN A 12 -1.85 -10.26 4.62
C ASN A 12 -0.46 -9.73 4.26
N LYS A 13 0.59 -10.48 4.60
CA LYS A 13 1.97 -10.08 4.28
C LYS A 13 2.15 -9.92 2.77
N LEU A 14 2.91 -8.91 2.37
CA LEU A 14 3.27 -8.68 0.98
C LEU A 14 4.19 -9.80 0.47
N THR A 15 3.74 -10.51 -0.54
CA THR A 15 4.52 -11.50 -1.30
C THR A 15 4.80 -11.05 -2.74
N GLY A 16 4.19 -9.94 -3.16
CA GLY A 16 4.34 -9.31 -4.47
C GLY A 16 3.03 -9.27 -5.23
N GLU A 17 2.50 -10.45 -5.60
CA GLU A 17 1.26 -10.57 -6.38
C GLU A 17 0.04 -9.94 -5.68
N ASN A 18 0.06 -9.88 -4.34
CA ASN A 18 -1.02 -9.32 -3.52
C ASN A 18 -0.85 -7.83 -3.17
N CYS A 19 -0.02 -7.07 -3.91
CA CYS A 19 0.30 -5.67 -3.59
C CYS A 19 -0.93 -4.76 -3.42
N ASN A 20 -1.99 -4.94 -4.20
CA ASN A 20 -3.21 -4.13 -4.07
C ASN A 20 -3.96 -4.39 -2.76
N ASP A 21 -4.16 -5.66 -2.41
CA ASP A 21 -4.82 -6.04 -1.16
C ASP A 21 -3.98 -5.65 0.06
N TRP A 22 -2.66 -5.86 -0.04
CA TRP A 22 -1.70 -5.41 0.95
C TRP A 22 -1.79 -3.90 1.19
N LYS A 23 -1.72 -3.09 0.12
CA LYS A 23 -1.83 -1.62 0.18
C LYS A 23 -3.15 -1.19 0.84
N ARG A 24 -4.27 -1.82 0.47
CA ARG A 24 -5.57 -1.54 1.10
C ARG A 24 -5.56 -1.83 2.61
N ASN A 25 -5.06 -2.99 3.01
CA ASN A 25 -5.03 -3.42 4.41
C ASN A 25 -4.10 -2.55 5.25
N LEU A 26 -2.93 -2.21 4.73
CA LEU A 26 -1.99 -1.29 5.36
C LEU A 26 -2.62 0.10 5.56
N LEU A 27 -3.28 0.65 4.54
CA LEU A 27 -3.95 1.95 4.64
C LEU A 27 -5.07 1.96 5.69
N ILE A 28 -5.78 0.86 5.89
CA ILE A 28 -6.78 0.75 6.98
C ILE A 28 -6.09 0.93 8.34
N VAL A 29 -4.98 0.23 8.58
CA VAL A 29 -4.23 0.33 9.84
C VAL A 29 -3.65 1.73 10.04
N LEU A 30 -2.98 2.28 9.02
CA LEU A 30 -2.38 3.61 9.11
C LEU A 30 -3.41 4.73 9.30
N ASN A 31 -4.60 4.61 8.70
CA ASN A 31 -5.68 5.58 8.91
C ASN A 31 -6.28 5.46 10.32
N PHE A 32 -6.47 4.23 10.81
CA PHE A 32 -6.98 4.01 12.16
C PHE A 32 -6.05 4.60 13.22
N GLU A 33 -4.74 4.38 13.08
CA GLU A 33 -3.70 4.91 13.97
C GLU A 33 -3.37 6.39 13.69
N LYS A 34 -3.98 7.00 12.66
CA LYS A 34 -3.76 8.40 12.24
C LYS A 34 -2.32 8.69 11.77
N HIS A 35 -1.65 7.69 11.22
CA HIS A 35 -0.28 7.79 10.70
C HIS A 35 -0.24 8.09 9.20
N SER A 36 -1.35 7.92 8.47
CA SER A 36 -1.39 8.02 6.99
C SER A 36 -0.92 9.35 6.41
N PHE A 37 -0.92 10.43 7.20
CA PHE A 37 -0.46 11.74 6.75
C PHE A 37 1.03 11.75 6.33
N VAL A 38 1.88 10.89 6.91
CA VAL A 38 3.31 10.81 6.56
C VAL A 38 3.55 10.26 5.15
N LEU A 39 2.54 9.61 4.56
CA LEU A 39 2.59 9.13 3.18
C LEU A 39 2.30 10.23 2.17
N THR A 40 1.55 11.26 2.56
CA THR A 40 1.05 12.30 1.64
C THR A 40 1.71 13.65 1.86
N GLN A 41 2.02 13.98 3.12
CA GLN A 41 2.62 15.25 3.49
C GLN A 41 4.14 15.15 3.50
N PRO A 42 4.85 16.17 2.98
CA PRO A 42 6.31 16.20 3.03
C PRO A 42 6.80 16.29 4.48
N ARG A 43 8.00 15.76 4.72
CA ARG A 43 8.72 15.95 5.99
C ARG A 43 8.94 17.45 6.24
N PRO A 44 8.66 17.96 7.46
CA PRO A 44 9.02 19.33 7.82
C PRO A 44 10.52 19.59 7.64
N PRO A 45 10.94 20.79 7.24
CA PRO A 45 12.35 21.11 7.11
C PRO A 45 13.03 21.11 8.49
N THR A 46 14.30 20.73 8.53
CA THR A 46 15.12 20.84 9.74
C THR A 46 15.19 22.30 10.20
N PRO A 47 14.75 22.62 11.44
CA PRO A 47 14.76 23.99 11.91
C PRO A 47 16.19 24.51 12.14
N THR A 48 16.39 25.82 11.98
CA THR A 48 17.61 26.50 12.40
C THR A 48 17.66 26.62 13.93
N ILE A 49 18.84 26.87 14.51
CA ILE A 49 19.02 27.03 15.96
C ILE A 49 18.09 28.10 16.55
N ASP A 50 17.84 29.20 15.81
CA ASP A 50 16.96 30.29 16.26
C ASP A 50 15.47 30.07 15.97
N ALA A 51 15.09 28.88 15.50
CA ALA A 51 13.71 28.58 15.17
C ALA A 51 12.83 28.43 16.43
N PRO A 52 11.53 28.76 16.35
CA PRO A 52 10.60 28.49 17.45
C PRO A 52 10.52 27.00 17.77
N ASP A 53 10.40 26.66 19.05
CA ASP A 53 10.24 25.28 19.55
C ASP A 53 9.17 24.48 18.81
N GLY A 54 8.08 25.14 18.41
CA GLY A 54 6.99 24.53 17.64
C GLY A 54 7.44 23.87 16.34
N LYS A 55 8.51 24.37 15.69
CA LYS A 55 9.07 23.74 14.47
C LYS A 55 9.82 22.45 14.79
N PHE A 56 10.56 22.40 15.90
CA PHE A 56 11.23 21.19 16.36
C PHE A 56 10.21 20.12 16.77
N ILE A 57 9.19 20.51 17.53
CA ILE A 57 8.09 19.62 17.93
C ILE A 57 7.37 19.06 16.71
N ALA A 58 7.12 19.88 15.67
CA ALA A 58 6.49 19.42 14.45
C ALA A 58 7.35 18.39 13.69
N LEU A 59 8.66 18.63 13.60
CA LEU A 59 9.59 17.69 12.96
C LEU A 59 9.68 16.37 13.73
N GLU A 60 9.91 16.42 15.04
CA GLU A 60 9.99 15.23 15.89
C GLU A 60 8.69 14.43 15.83
N ARG A 61 7.55 15.11 15.88
CA ARG A 61 6.24 14.47 15.73
C ARG A 61 6.14 13.75 14.39
N TRP A 62 6.50 14.41 13.28
CA TRP A 62 6.46 13.80 11.96
C TRP A 62 7.39 12.58 11.88
N ASP A 63 8.63 12.69 12.37
CA ASP A 63 9.62 11.61 12.36
C ASP A 63 9.14 10.39 13.15
N ASN A 64 8.53 10.60 14.32
CA ASN A 64 7.94 9.53 15.13
C ASN A 64 6.78 8.80 14.42
N PHE A 65 5.90 9.55 13.75
CA PHE A 65 4.81 8.97 12.98
C PHE A 65 5.31 8.25 11.73
N ASN A 66 6.35 8.77 11.07
CA ASN A 66 6.99 8.13 9.93
C ASN A 66 7.64 6.80 10.34
N LEU A 67 8.40 6.78 11.44
CA LEU A 67 8.99 5.55 11.98
C LEU A 67 7.91 4.50 12.29
N SER A 68 6.81 4.93 12.91
CA SER A 68 5.68 4.03 13.20
C SER A 68 5.05 3.46 11.92
N ALA A 69 4.88 4.28 10.88
CA ALA A 69 4.37 3.82 9.59
C ALA A 69 5.34 2.84 8.90
N MET A 70 6.66 3.10 8.95
CA MET A 70 7.68 2.19 8.44
C MET A 70 7.64 0.84 9.15
N CYS A 71 7.52 0.82 10.48
CA CYS A 71 7.37 -0.41 11.25
C CYS A 71 6.15 -1.23 10.80
N TYR A 72 5.02 -0.59 10.53
CA TYR A 72 3.83 -1.28 10.01
C TYR A 72 4.06 -1.86 8.61
N ILE A 73 4.72 -1.11 7.73
CA ILE A 73 5.08 -1.55 6.38
C ILE A 73 5.98 -2.79 6.46
N TRP A 74 7.09 -2.71 7.20
CA TRP A 74 8.04 -3.81 7.32
C TRP A 74 7.44 -5.04 7.98
N ALA A 75 6.69 -4.88 9.07
CA ALA A 75 6.03 -6.00 9.75
C ALA A 75 5.03 -6.75 8.84
N ASN A 76 4.48 -6.04 7.85
CA ASN A 76 3.55 -6.56 6.86
C ASN A 76 4.22 -6.93 5.53
N MET A 77 5.55 -6.99 5.47
CA MET A 77 6.32 -7.49 4.33
C MET A 77 6.92 -8.86 4.62
N SER A 78 7.19 -9.62 3.55
CA SER A 78 8.07 -10.79 3.63
C SER A 78 9.51 -10.40 3.92
N ASP A 79 10.27 -11.29 4.55
CA ASP A 79 11.66 -11.02 4.95
C ASP A 79 12.57 -10.68 3.77
N VAL A 80 12.27 -11.21 2.58
CA VAL A 80 13.00 -10.90 1.34
C VAL A 80 12.78 -9.44 0.92
N LEU A 81 11.53 -8.97 0.96
CA LEU A 81 11.19 -7.60 0.61
C LEU A 81 11.68 -6.62 1.67
N GLN A 82 11.65 -6.98 2.95
CA GLN A 82 12.21 -6.14 4.01
C GLN A 82 13.68 -5.80 3.73
N LYS A 83 14.51 -6.82 3.44
CA LYS A 83 15.94 -6.63 3.15
C LYS A 83 16.21 -5.73 1.94
N GLN A 84 15.36 -5.77 0.94
CA GLN A 84 15.48 -4.90 -0.24
C GLN A 84 15.17 -3.43 0.07
N HIS A 85 14.48 -3.17 1.19
CA HIS A 85 13.93 -1.85 1.54
C HIS A 85 14.49 -1.28 2.85
N GLU A 86 15.59 -1.85 3.37
CA GLU A 86 16.26 -1.38 4.60
C GLU A 86 16.88 0.01 4.43
N GLU A 87 17.24 0.41 3.22
CA GLU A 87 17.91 1.69 2.93
C GLU A 87 16.94 2.88 2.80
N TYR A 88 15.63 2.64 2.80
CA TYR A 88 14.66 3.72 2.67
C TYR A 88 14.49 4.50 3.99
N GLU A 89 14.45 5.82 3.89
CA GLU A 89 14.39 6.73 5.05
C GLU A 89 12.95 7.07 5.45
N THR A 90 11.98 6.89 4.54
CA THR A 90 10.58 7.25 4.78
C THR A 90 9.61 6.18 4.34
N ALA A 91 8.49 6.08 5.05
CA ALA A 91 7.37 5.22 4.69
C ALA A 91 6.85 5.52 3.29
N ARG A 92 6.89 6.79 2.87
CA ARG A 92 6.50 7.23 1.54
C ARG A 92 7.39 6.64 0.45
N GLN A 93 8.71 6.69 0.60
CA GLN A 93 9.60 6.13 -0.43
C GLN A 93 9.39 4.63 -0.60
N ILE A 94 9.17 3.89 0.49
CA ILE A 94 8.85 2.46 0.42
C ILE A 94 7.54 2.24 -0.35
N MET A 95 6.50 3.02 -0.03
CA MET A 95 5.21 2.95 -0.73
C MET A 95 5.30 3.28 -2.22
N ASP A 96 6.06 4.32 -2.57
CA ASP A 96 6.26 4.75 -3.96
C ASP A 96 6.99 3.66 -4.76
N ASN A 97 8.05 3.06 -4.18
CA ASN A 97 8.76 1.95 -4.81
C ASN A 97 7.86 0.72 -5.00
N MET A 98 7.03 0.38 -4.00
CA MET A 98 6.08 -0.74 -4.14
C MET A 98 5.08 -0.50 -5.29
N GLU A 99 4.61 0.74 -5.45
CA GLU A 99 3.74 1.12 -6.55
C GLU A 99 4.48 1.09 -7.90
N GLU A 100 5.77 1.38 -7.93
CA GLU A 100 6.59 1.22 -9.14
C GLU A 100 6.80 -0.27 -9.49
N MET A 101 7.23 -1.09 -8.54
CA MET A 101 7.53 -2.51 -8.75
C MET A 101 6.30 -3.34 -9.15
N TYR A 102 5.13 -3.01 -8.59
CA TYR A 102 3.91 -3.80 -8.75
C TYR A 102 2.76 -3.06 -9.47
N GLY A 103 2.92 -1.76 -9.76
CA GLY A 103 1.91 -0.95 -10.45
C GLY A 103 1.72 -1.37 -11.90
N GLU A 104 2.79 -1.70 -12.62
CA GLU A 104 2.71 -2.19 -14.00
C GLU A 104 1.90 -3.49 -14.09
N GLN A 105 2.08 -4.39 -13.14
CA GLN A 105 1.32 -5.65 -13.05
C GLN A 105 -0.18 -5.36 -12.86
N THR A 106 -0.51 -4.33 -12.07
CA THR A 106 -1.88 -3.89 -11.84
C THR A 106 -2.51 -3.29 -13.10
N ILE A 107 -1.77 -2.48 -13.87
CA ILE A 107 -2.25 -1.92 -15.15
C ILE A 107 -2.44 -3.03 -16.18
N ARG A 108 -1.51 -3.98 -16.24
CA ARG A 108 -1.60 -5.13 -17.14
C ARG A 108 -2.81 -6.00 -16.80
N ALA A 109 -3.01 -6.35 -15.53
CA ALA A 109 -4.17 -7.12 -15.07
C ALA A 109 -5.49 -6.43 -15.45
N LYS A 110 -5.60 -5.11 -15.24
CA LYS A 110 -6.78 -4.32 -15.67
C LYS A 110 -6.98 -4.33 -17.18
N THR A 111 -5.89 -4.21 -17.94
CA THR A 111 -5.96 -4.22 -19.41
C THR A 111 -6.38 -5.60 -19.93
N ASP A 112 -5.84 -6.68 -19.35
CA ASP A 112 -6.19 -8.05 -19.71
C ASP A 112 -7.63 -8.40 -19.29
N ALA A 113 -8.10 -7.90 -18.15
CA ALA A 113 -9.50 -7.93 -17.75
C ALA A 113 -10.41 -7.22 -18.78
N ILE A 114 -10.06 -6.00 -19.21
CA ILE A 114 -10.82 -5.26 -20.23
C ILE A 114 -10.84 -6.02 -21.56
N LYS A 115 -9.70 -6.55 -22.01
CA LYS A 115 -9.63 -7.41 -23.22
C LYS A 115 -10.48 -8.67 -23.06
N GLY A 116 -10.43 -9.32 -21.90
CA GLY A 116 -11.26 -10.47 -21.54
C GLY A 116 -12.76 -10.16 -21.62
N LEU A 117 -13.18 -9.00 -21.12
CA LEU A 117 -14.54 -8.49 -21.20
C LEU A 117 -14.98 -8.21 -22.64
N MET A 118 -14.13 -7.55 -23.43
CA MET A 118 -14.39 -7.29 -24.86
C MET A 118 -14.54 -8.61 -25.63
N ASN A 119 -13.65 -9.57 -25.40
CA ASN A 119 -13.69 -10.88 -26.03
C ASN A 119 -14.90 -11.71 -25.56
N CYS A 120 -15.33 -11.58 -24.30
CA CYS A 120 -16.57 -12.21 -23.81
C CYS A 120 -17.81 -11.62 -24.45
N LYS A 121 -17.86 -10.29 -24.64
CA LYS A 121 -18.92 -9.61 -25.39
C LYS A 121 -18.96 -10.04 -26.86
N GLN A 122 -17.82 -10.37 -27.45
CA GLN A 122 -17.75 -10.82 -28.85
C GLN A 122 -18.23 -12.28 -29.02
N LYS A 123 -18.22 -13.09 -27.94
CA LYS A 123 -18.73 -14.46 -27.90
C LYS A 123 -20.19 -14.54 -27.41
N VAL A 124 -21.11 -13.82 -28.05
CA VAL A 124 -22.57 -13.80 -27.73
C VAL A 124 -23.25 -15.15 -28.03
N LYS A 125 -22.83 -16.22 -27.35
CA LYS A 125 -23.52 -17.53 -27.27
C LYS A 125 -23.34 -18.23 -25.91
N ILE A 126 -22.75 -17.56 -24.91
CA ILE A 126 -22.50 -18.14 -23.57
C ILE A 126 -23.67 -17.79 -22.63
N PRO A 127 -24.17 -18.71 -21.79
CA PRO A 127 -25.20 -18.42 -20.80
C PRO A 127 -24.83 -17.25 -19.88
N ILE A 128 -25.80 -16.36 -19.63
CA ILE A 128 -25.63 -15.09 -18.88
C ILE A 128 -24.96 -15.30 -17.50
N LYS A 129 -25.26 -16.41 -16.81
CA LYS A 129 -24.70 -16.73 -15.49
C LYS A 129 -23.17 -16.91 -15.54
N GLU A 130 -22.64 -17.61 -16.54
CA GLU A 130 -21.20 -17.78 -16.74
C GLU A 130 -20.52 -16.47 -17.15
N GLN A 131 -21.22 -15.65 -17.92
CA GLN A 131 -20.73 -14.33 -18.32
C GLN A 131 -20.58 -13.41 -17.09
N VAL A 132 -21.57 -13.38 -16.20
CA VAL A 132 -21.52 -12.60 -14.96
C VAL A 132 -20.40 -13.07 -14.03
N MET A 133 -20.20 -14.39 -13.87
CA MET A 133 -19.10 -14.93 -13.07
C MET A 133 -17.71 -14.55 -13.62
N LYS A 134 -17.52 -14.62 -14.95
CA LYS A 134 -16.27 -14.16 -15.58
C LYS A 134 -16.05 -12.66 -15.40
N ILE A 135 -17.10 -11.85 -15.55
CA ILE A 135 -17.02 -10.40 -15.33
C ILE A 135 -16.58 -10.09 -13.89
N MET A 136 -17.12 -10.79 -12.89
CA MET A 136 -16.75 -10.57 -11.48
C MET A 136 -15.29 -10.95 -11.20
N ALA A 137 -14.80 -12.06 -11.76
CA ALA A 137 -13.41 -12.50 -11.60
C ALA A 137 -12.38 -11.54 -12.23
N TYR A 138 -12.77 -10.79 -13.26
CA TYR A 138 -11.92 -9.76 -13.87
C TYR A 138 -11.93 -8.42 -13.11
N LEU A 139 -12.86 -8.23 -12.18
CA LEU A 139 -13.05 -7.01 -11.40
C LEU A 139 -12.60 -7.15 -9.93
N SER A 140 -12.19 -8.35 -9.53
CA SER A 140 -11.63 -8.66 -8.20
C SER A 140 -10.12 -8.47 -8.22
#